data_AF-A0A7X9JEL5-F1
#
_entry.id   AF-A0A7X9JEL5-F1
#
_cell.length_a   1.000
_cell.length_b   1.000
_cell.length_c   1.000
_cell.angle_alpha   90.00
_cell.angle_beta   90.00
_cell.angle_gamma   90.00
#
_symmetry.space_group_name_H-M   'P 1'
#
loop_
_entity.id
_entity.type
_entity.pdbx_description
1 polymer ?
#
loop_
_entity_poly.entity_id
_entity_poly.type
_entity_poly.pdbx_seq_one_letter_code
_entity_poly.pdbx_strand_id
1 'polypeptide(L)' 'MPNRVNAESISDDKRILKRKLMQGEISEKDIQALIKKLPDVSENAEEVRLDDDKK' A
#
# COMPACT_ATOMS: atom_id res chain seq x y z
N MET A 1 -8.27 -23.12 8.46
CA MET A 1 -8.97 -21.82 8.30
C MET A 1 -7.90 -20.78 8.01
N PRO A 2 -7.86 -20.15 6.83
CA PRO A 2 -6.89 -19.08 6.61
C PRO A 2 -7.26 -17.93 7.56
N ASN A 3 -6.29 -17.53 8.41
CA ASN A 3 -6.45 -16.43 9.37
C ASN A 3 -6.76 -15.14 8.61
N ARG A 4 -8.04 -14.81 8.44
CA ARG A 4 -8.46 -13.52 7.88
C ARG A 4 -8.13 -12.46 8.92
N VAL A 5 -7.08 -11.70 8.67
CA VAL A 5 -6.63 -10.64 9.57
C VAL A 5 -7.55 -9.44 9.36
N ASN A 6 -8.04 -8.84 10.45
CA ASN A 6 -8.90 -7.66 10.39
C ASN A 6 -8.21 -6.54 9.60
N ALA A 7 -8.78 -6.13 8.46
CA ALA A 7 -8.18 -5.14 7.58
C ALA A 7 -7.98 -3.78 8.27
N GLU A 8 -8.77 -3.47 9.30
CA GLU A 8 -8.68 -2.21 10.05
C GLU A 8 -7.50 -2.16 11.05
N SER A 9 -6.83 -3.28 11.33
CA SER A 9 -5.64 -3.32 12.17
C SER A 9 -4.33 -3.45 11.38
N ILE A 10 -4.40 -3.45 10.05
CA ILE A 10 -3.22 -3.58 9.18
C ILE A 10 -2.61 -2.19 8.98
N SER A 11 -1.31 -2.07 9.26
CA SER A 11 -0.55 -0.82 9.12
C SER A 11 -0.78 -0.12 7.77
N ASP A 12 -0.79 1.21 7.79
CA ASP A 12 -0.92 2.07 6.59
C ASP A 12 0.23 1.91 5.56
N ASP A 13 1.28 1.13 5.86
CA ASP A 13 2.36 0.85 4.92
C ASP A 13 1.88 -0.02 3.75
N LYS A 14 1.76 0.60 2.57
CA LYS A 14 1.36 -0.01 1.28
C LYS A 14 2.13 -1.30 0.95
N ARG A 15 3.39 -1.45 1.41
CA ARG A 15 4.20 -2.65 1.14
C ARG A 15 3.69 -3.87 1.92
N ILE A 16 3.25 -3.66 3.15
CA ILE A 16 2.70 -4.72 4.00
C ILE A 16 1.34 -5.16 3.45
N LEU A 17 0.50 -4.20 3.01
CA LEU A 17 -0.78 -4.46 2.36
C LEU A 17 -0.64 -5.28 1.08
N LYS A 18 0.30 -4.92 0.19
CA LYS A 18 0.58 -5.71 -1.03
C LYS A 18 1.01 -7.13 -0.71
N ARG A 19 1.85 -7.34 0.31
CA ARG A 19 2.33 -8.67 0.70
C ARG A 19 1.18 -9.56 1.18
N LYS A 20 0.31 -9.01 2.03
CA LYS A 20 -0.88 -9.70 2.55
C LYS A 20 -1.94 -9.98 1.48
N LEU A 21 -2.11 -9.10 0.49
CA LEU A 21 -2.95 -9.37 -0.70
C LEU A 21 -2.41 -10.56 -1.49
N MET A 22 -1.10 -10.59 -1.78
CA MET A 22 -0.49 -11.70 -2.50
C MET A 22 -0.56 -13.04 -1.74
N GLN A 23 -0.67 -12.96 -0.40
CA GLN A 23 -0.90 -14.12 0.47
C GLN A 23 -2.39 -14.49 0.62
N GLY A 24 -3.31 -13.73 0.02
CA GLY A 24 -4.76 -13.96 0.09
C GLY A 24 -5.38 -13.59 1.45
N GLU A 25 -4.65 -12.89 2.31
CA GLU A 25 -5.11 -12.47 3.64
C GLU A 25 -6.06 -11.27 3.59
N ILE A 26 -6.02 -10.49 2.49
CA ILE A 26 -6.88 -9.34 2.24
C ILE A 26 -7.38 -9.38 0.80
N SER A 27 -8.63 -8.99 0.56
CA SER A 27 -9.20 -8.94 -0.79
C SER A 27 -8.88 -7.61 -1.49
N GLU A 28 -9.04 -7.59 -2.82
CA GLU A 28 -8.86 -6.39 -3.62
C GLU A 28 -9.83 -5.25 -3.22
N LYS A 29 -11.05 -5.60 -2.79
CA LYS A 29 -12.02 -4.65 -2.23
C LYS A 29 -11.51 -4.01 -0.95
N ASP A 30 -10.89 -4.78 -0.07
CA ASP A 30 -10.37 -4.29 1.21
C ASP A 30 -9.21 -3.30 0.98
N ILE A 31 -8.36 -3.57 -0.01
CA ILE A 31 -7.29 -2.64 -0.42
C ILE A 31 -7.85 -1.34 -0.98
N GLN A 32 -8.86 -1.40 -1.86
CA GLN A 32 -9.47 -0.17 -2.38
C GLN A 32 -10.10 0.66 -1.25
N ALA A 33 -10.70 0.02 -0.26
CA ALA A 33 -11.24 0.72 0.91
C ALA A 33 -10.14 1.39 1.75
N LEU A 34 -8.99 0.71 1.95
CA LEU A 34 -7.85 1.26 2.67
C LEU A 34 -7.19 2.41 1.92
N ILE A 35 -6.99 2.29 0.61
CA ILE A 35 -6.41 3.36 -0.22
C ILE A 35 -7.27 4.63 -0.15
N LYS A 36 -8.61 4.50 -0.12
CA LYS A 36 -9.52 5.64 0.02
C LYS A 36 -9.47 6.31 1.40
N LYS A 37 -9.03 5.60 2.44
CA LYS A 37 -8.87 6.14 3.80
C LYS A 37 -7.54 6.88 3.98
N LEU A 38 -6.55 6.65 3.12
CA LEU A 38 -5.24 7.31 3.23
C LEU A 38 -5.37 8.81 2.91
N PRO A 39 -4.70 9.68 3.68
CA PRO A 39 -4.66 11.11 3.38
C PRO A 39 -3.97 11.35 2.03
N ASP A 40 -4.42 12.38 1.33
CA ASP A 40 -3.71 12.88 0.15
C ASP A 40 -2.40 13.54 0.62
N VAL A 41 -1.28 13.05 0.09
CA VAL A 41 0.07 13.55 0.36
C VAL A 41 0.76 14.00 -0.92
N SER A 42 -0.02 14.23 -1.99
CA SER A 42 0.49 14.71 -3.27
C SER A 42 1.22 16.05 -3.16
N GLU A 43 0.82 16.93 -2.23
CA GLU A 43 1.52 18.19 -1.95
C GLU A 43 2.94 18.00 -1.41
N ASN A 44 3.24 16.85 -0.77
CA ASN A 44 4.56 16.52 -0.24
C ASN A 44 5.43 15.74 -1.23
N ALA A 45 4.95 15.51 -2.45
CA ALA A 45 5.68 14.73 -3.44
C ALA A 45 6.77 15.59 -4.10
N GLU A 46 8.03 15.23 -3.88
CA GLU A 46 9.17 15.80 -4.61
C GLU A 46 9.41 15.03 -5.92
N GLU A 47 9.69 15.76 -7.00
CA GLU A 47 10.04 15.19 -8.29
C GLU A 47 11.47 14.62 -8.23
N VAL A 48 11.59 13.29 -8.22
CA VAL A 48 12.89 12.62 -8.28
C VAL A 48 13.32 12.50 -9.74
N ARG A 49 14.37 13.24 -10.11
CA ARG A 49 15.04 13.05 -11.41
C ARG A 49 16.06 11.93 -11.26
N LEU A 50 15.96 10.92 -12.13
CA LEU A 50 17.01 9.93 -12.27
C LEU A 50 18.11 10.58 -13.09
N ASP A 51 19.25 10.86 -12.47
CA ASP A 51 20.43 11.28 -13.23
C ASP A 51 20.88 10.08 -14.09
N ASP A 52 20.64 10.17 -15.40
CA ASP A 52 21.05 9.17 -16.39
C ASP A 52 22.60 9.11 -16.59
N ASP A 53 23.37 9.89 -15.82
CA ASP A 53 24.82 9.97 -15.90
C ASP A 53 25.54 8.95 -15.00
N LYS A 54 25.31 7.67 -15.29
CA LYS A 54 26.26 6.60 -14.93
C LYS A 54 26.62 5.78 -16.16
N LYS A 55 27.54 6.31 -16.96
CA LYS A 55 28.41 5.54 -17.87
C LYS A 55 29.85 5.96 -17.70
#